data_AF-A0AA39CMG6-F1
#
_entry.id   AF-A0AA39CMG6-F1
#
_cell.length_a   1.000
_cell.length_b   1.000
_cell.length_c   1.000
_cell.angle_alpha   90.00
_cell.angle_beta   90.00
_cell.angle_gamma   90.00
#
_symmetry.space_group_name_H-M   'P 1'
#
loop_
_entity.id
_entity.type
_entity.pdbx_description
1 polymer ?
#
loop_
_entity_poly.entity_id
_entity_poly.type
_entity_poly.pdbx_seq_one_letter_code
_entity_poly.pdbx_strand_id
1 'polypeptide(L)'
;MSPALQPHRQTRQTIVRLLSSMASAKEISQYLKRFSQLDAKRFAVVKVGGAVLRDDLDALTSSLSFLQEVGLTPIVLHGAGPQLDAELSAAGIEKQTVNGLRVTSPEALAIVRRVFQQSNLRLVEALQQNGARATSITGGVFEAEYLGLDTYGLVGEVKKVNLAPIEASLRAGSIPVITSLGETAGGQILNVNADFAANELVQELQPYKIIFLTGTGGLLDEEGSVIDSINLSTEYDHLIAQPWIHGGMKVKIEQIKSLLDRLPLESSVSITRPADLAKELFTHKGSGTLVRKGEKVLRATAWSELDLPRLKGLIESSFGRTLVADYFEKTTLLRAYVSENYRTAVILTDEAEGVYLDKFAVLDDAQGEGLGRAVWNVMREETPQLFWRSRNGNPINHFYYAESDGCYKQGHWKVFWYGADGIDRIRTYVDHCAVPTLTGTHARLEPLQMSHIDGLRGALGDGALSRLWYTQVPDAKTMTGYVQAALQAQAEGKVLPFVVFDANEQIVGTTRYYDLQPDVPRLSIGYTWYGESVQRTGVNTETKLMLLSHAFERLECLSVVLETSWFNFTSRTAIARLGAKQDGVLRNHRRHPDGTPRDTVIFSIIDAEWQGVKRHLQHRLDSHA
;
A
#
# COMPACT_ATOMS: atom_id res chain seq x y z
N MET A 1 14.69 -32.56 -27.42
CA MET A 1 13.99 -31.31 -27.05
C MET A 1 13.71 -30.54 -28.34
N SER A 2 12.45 -30.37 -28.72
CA SER A 2 12.09 -29.82 -30.04
C SER A 2 12.30 -28.30 -30.12
N PRO A 3 12.78 -27.76 -31.26
CA PRO A 3 13.09 -26.33 -31.45
C PRO A 3 11.89 -25.36 -31.38
N ALA A 4 10.65 -25.86 -31.49
CA ALA A 4 9.43 -25.06 -31.56
C ALA A 4 9.05 -24.30 -30.27
N LEU A 5 9.65 -24.64 -29.12
CA LEU A 5 9.32 -24.05 -27.80
C LEU A 5 10.14 -22.79 -27.45
N GLN A 6 11.17 -22.44 -28.21
CA GLN A 6 12.05 -21.30 -27.94
C GLN A 6 11.44 -19.90 -28.18
N PRO A 7 10.71 -19.63 -29.29
CA PRO A 7 10.22 -18.27 -29.57
C PRO A 7 9.16 -17.79 -28.57
N HIS A 8 8.21 -18.64 -28.15
CA HIS A 8 7.18 -18.28 -27.15
C HIS A 8 7.76 -17.89 -25.79
N ARG A 9 8.91 -18.47 -25.40
CA ARG A 9 9.56 -18.17 -24.11
C ARG A 9 10.19 -16.79 -24.10
N GLN A 10 10.77 -16.35 -25.23
CA GLN A 10 11.35 -15.02 -25.40
C GLN A 10 10.27 -13.92 -25.51
N THR A 11 9.18 -14.16 -26.25
CA THR A 11 8.05 -13.23 -26.33
C THR A 11 7.42 -13.02 -24.95
N ARG A 12 7.20 -14.11 -24.20
CA ARG A 12 6.67 -14.04 -22.83
C ARG A 12 7.57 -13.23 -21.89
N GLN A 13 8.89 -13.45 -21.92
CA GLN A 13 9.84 -12.66 -21.12
C GLN A 13 9.83 -11.17 -21.49
N THR A 14 9.63 -10.85 -22.77
CA THR A 14 9.54 -9.47 -23.25
C THR A 14 8.25 -8.80 -22.77
N ILE A 15 7.11 -9.49 -22.86
CA ILE A 15 5.84 -8.98 -22.35
C ILE A 15 5.89 -8.79 -20.84
N VAL A 16 6.47 -9.73 -20.08
CA VAL A 16 6.65 -9.57 -18.62
C VAL A 16 7.50 -8.33 -18.31
N ARG A 17 8.59 -8.10 -19.06
CA ARG A 17 9.43 -6.90 -18.90
C ARG A 17 8.68 -5.60 -19.22
N LEU A 18 7.87 -5.58 -20.27
CA LEU A 18 7.05 -4.42 -20.66
C LEU A 18 5.97 -4.14 -19.61
N LEU A 19 5.23 -5.18 -19.20
CA LEU A 19 4.24 -5.07 -18.14
C LEU A 19 4.87 -4.54 -16.84
N SER A 20 6.07 -5.02 -16.50
CA SER A 20 6.85 -4.56 -15.34
C SER A 20 7.25 -3.08 -15.38
N SER A 21 7.15 -2.43 -16.54
CA SER A 21 7.38 -0.99 -16.68
C SER A 21 6.10 -0.15 -16.59
N MET A 22 4.93 -0.77 -16.72
CA MET A 22 3.61 -0.11 -16.70
C MET A 22 2.90 -0.22 -15.35
N ALA A 23 3.23 -1.25 -14.56
CA ALA A 23 2.77 -1.44 -13.18
C ALA A 23 3.93 -1.98 -12.31
N SER A 24 3.69 -2.24 -11.03
CA SER A 24 4.70 -2.80 -10.12
C SER A 24 5.27 -4.11 -10.66
N ALA A 25 6.54 -4.08 -11.09
CA ALA A 25 7.27 -5.24 -11.64
C ALA A 25 7.22 -6.48 -10.73
N LYS A 26 7.23 -6.25 -9.41
CA LYS A 26 7.15 -7.28 -8.38
C LYS A 26 5.80 -8.01 -8.43
N GLU A 27 4.72 -7.28 -8.61
CA GLU A 27 3.35 -7.83 -8.61
C GLU A 27 3.03 -8.59 -9.87
N ILE A 28 3.37 -8.07 -11.05
CA ILE A 28 3.09 -8.77 -12.31
C ILE A 28 3.89 -10.08 -12.36
N SER A 29 5.12 -10.07 -11.85
CA SER A 29 5.90 -11.30 -11.71
C SER A 29 5.28 -12.27 -10.70
N GLN A 30 4.72 -11.80 -9.58
CA GLN A 30 4.02 -12.65 -8.60
C GLN A 30 2.71 -13.20 -9.17
N TYR A 31 1.92 -12.37 -9.85
CA TYR A 31 0.66 -12.72 -10.50
C TYR A 31 0.89 -13.80 -11.56
N LEU A 32 1.85 -13.59 -12.46
CA LEU A 32 2.20 -14.58 -13.47
C LEU A 32 2.80 -15.85 -12.87
N LYS A 33 3.60 -15.75 -11.80
CA LYS A 33 4.14 -16.93 -11.10
C LYS A 33 3.04 -17.75 -10.43
N ARG A 34 2.05 -17.10 -9.80
CA ARG A 34 0.91 -17.74 -9.13
C ARG A 34 0.04 -18.53 -10.10
N PHE A 35 -0.27 -17.96 -11.27
CA PHE A 35 -1.25 -18.54 -12.18
C PHE A 35 -0.68 -19.39 -13.33
N SER A 36 0.62 -19.31 -13.61
CA SER A 36 1.17 -19.98 -14.81
C SER A 36 1.70 -21.41 -14.62
N GLN A 37 1.74 -21.96 -13.40
CA GLN A 37 2.38 -23.27 -13.17
C GLN A 37 1.64 -24.26 -12.27
N LEU A 38 0.80 -23.84 -11.32
CA LEU A 38 0.22 -24.77 -10.33
C LEU A 38 -1.31 -24.93 -10.41
N ASP A 39 -2.05 -23.94 -10.93
CA ASP A 39 -3.52 -23.96 -10.85
C ASP A 39 -4.23 -23.27 -12.04
N ALA A 40 -3.81 -23.61 -13.27
CA ALA A 40 -4.33 -22.99 -14.49
C ALA A 40 -5.87 -23.07 -14.61
N LYS A 41 -6.47 -24.15 -14.09
CA LYS A 41 -7.94 -24.33 -14.07
C LYS A 41 -8.67 -23.35 -13.15
N ARG A 42 -7.98 -22.81 -12.15
CA ARG A 42 -8.52 -21.84 -11.19
C ARG A 42 -8.20 -20.40 -11.55
N PHE A 43 -7.47 -20.14 -12.64
CA PHE A 43 -7.11 -18.77 -13.02
C PHE A 43 -8.34 -17.87 -13.16
N ALA A 44 -9.15 -18.10 -14.20
CA ALA A 44 -10.28 -17.22 -14.49
C ALA A 44 -11.43 -17.93 -15.20
N VAL A 45 -12.66 -17.58 -14.81
CA VAL A 45 -13.88 -17.85 -15.58
C VAL A 45 -14.37 -16.53 -16.17
N VAL A 46 -14.44 -16.45 -17.50
CA VAL A 46 -14.86 -15.27 -18.26
C VAL A 46 -16.26 -15.52 -18.83
N LYS A 47 -17.27 -14.85 -18.29
CA LYS A 47 -18.62 -14.87 -18.83
C LYS A 47 -18.79 -13.77 -19.87
N VAL A 48 -19.12 -14.18 -21.09
CA VAL A 48 -19.31 -13.29 -22.24
C VAL A 48 -20.80 -13.16 -22.56
N GLY A 49 -21.32 -11.93 -22.52
CA GLY A 49 -22.68 -11.65 -22.96
C GLY A 49 -22.83 -11.80 -24.48
N GLY A 50 -24.01 -12.24 -24.96
CA GLY A 50 -24.26 -12.39 -26.39
C GLY A 50 -24.10 -11.08 -27.20
N ALA A 51 -24.36 -9.93 -26.58
CA ALA A 51 -24.12 -8.62 -27.21
C ALA A 51 -22.63 -8.39 -27.51
N VAL A 52 -21.73 -8.78 -26.59
CA VAL A 52 -20.27 -8.68 -26.78
C VAL A 52 -19.82 -9.53 -27.98
N LEU A 53 -20.40 -10.73 -28.16
CA LEU A 53 -20.10 -11.56 -29.33
C LEU A 53 -20.54 -10.95 -30.66
N ARG A 54 -21.58 -10.09 -30.63
CA ARG A 54 -22.10 -9.42 -31.82
C ARG A 54 -21.31 -8.16 -32.14
N ASP A 55 -21.02 -7.37 -31.11
CA ASP A 55 -20.60 -5.97 -31.26
C ASP A 55 -19.07 -5.79 -31.07
N ASP A 56 -18.42 -6.61 -30.23
CA ASP A 56 -17.03 -6.40 -29.76
C ASP A 56 -16.15 -7.66 -29.91
N LEU A 57 -16.42 -8.50 -30.93
CA LEU A 57 -15.73 -9.79 -31.09
C LEU A 57 -14.21 -9.65 -31.26
N ASP A 58 -13.74 -8.64 -31.99
CA ASP A 58 -12.31 -8.41 -32.26
C ASP A 58 -11.58 -8.02 -30.97
N ALA A 59 -12.15 -7.10 -30.19
CA ALA A 59 -11.59 -6.70 -28.90
C ALA A 59 -11.59 -7.88 -27.90
N LEU A 60 -12.66 -8.68 -27.89
CA LEU A 60 -12.74 -9.89 -27.06
C LEU A 60 -11.65 -10.91 -27.40
N THR A 61 -11.51 -11.23 -28.68
CA THR A 61 -10.56 -12.25 -29.14
C THR A 61 -9.13 -11.79 -28.95
N SER A 62 -8.82 -10.52 -29.22
CA SER A 62 -7.51 -9.91 -28.94
C SER A 62 -7.14 -10.02 -27.45
N SER A 63 -8.03 -9.61 -26.55
CA SER A 63 -7.76 -9.66 -25.10
C SER A 63 -7.61 -11.07 -24.55
N LEU A 64 -8.45 -12.03 -24.99
CA LEU A 64 -8.34 -13.43 -24.57
C LEU A 64 -7.05 -14.08 -25.11
N SER A 65 -6.65 -13.74 -26.33
CA SER A 65 -5.40 -14.22 -26.94
C SER A 65 -4.19 -13.71 -26.18
N PHE A 66 -4.17 -12.42 -25.83
CA PHE A 66 -3.14 -11.82 -25.00
C PHE A 66 -2.95 -12.55 -23.66
N LEU A 67 -4.05 -12.90 -22.96
CA LEU A 67 -3.97 -13.66 -21.71
C LEU A 67 -3.28 -15.01 -21.92
N GLN A 68 -3.63 -15.73 -22.98
CA GLN A 68 -3.01 -17.02 -23.26
C GLN A 68 -1.51 -16.88 -23.60
N GLU A 69 -1.12 -15.85 -24.35
CA GLU A 69 0.29 -15.58 -24.70
C GLU A 69 1.17 -15.32 -23.47
N VAL A 70 0.64 -14.66 -22.43
CA VAL A 70 1.35 -14.46 -21.16
C VAL A 70 1.34 -15.69 -20.25
N GLY A 71 0.64 -16.75 -20.66
CA GLY A 71 0.57 -18.04 -19.98
C GLY A 71 -0.65 -18.21 -19.06
N LEU A 72 -1.71 -17.42 -19.27
CA LEU A 72 -2.94 -17.47 -18.50
C LEU A 72 -4.08 -17.97 -19.41
N THR A 73 -4.63 -19.15 -19.13
CA THR A 73 -5.68 -19.74 -19.99
C THR A 73 -7.04 -19.56 -19.34
N PRO A 74 -7.85 -18.55 -19.73
CA PRO A 74 -9.19 -18.37 -19.17
C PRO A 74 -10.15 -19.46 -19.65
N ILE A 75 -11.14 -19.78 -18.82
CA ILE A 75 -12.30 -20.59 -19.17
C ILE A 75 -13.41 -19.65 -19.62
N VAL A 76 -13.91 -19.79 -20.84
CA VAL A 76 -14.89 -18.86 -21.41
C VAL A 76 -16.26 -19.52 -21.44
N LEU A 77 -17.25 -18.90 -20.81
CA LEU A 77 -18.66 -19.28 -20.92
C LEU A 77 -19.41 -18.18 -21.66
N HIS A 78 -20.13 -18.51 -22.72
CA HIS A 78 -20.84 -17.50 -23.51
C HIS A 78 -22.35 -17.74 -23.56
N GLY A 79 -23.09 -16.64 -23.67
CA GLY A 79 -24.49 -16.64 -24.11
C GLY A 79 -24.61 -16.35 -25.61
N ALA A 80 -25.85 -16.33 -26.11
CA ALA A 80 -26.17 -15.94 -27.49
C ALA A 80 -27.51 -15.18 -27.57
N GLY A 81 -27.84 -14.39 -26.55
CA GLY A 81 -29.17 -13.79 -26.36
C GLY A 81 -29.69 -13.00 -27.58
N PRO A 82 -28.97 -11.97 -28.06
CA PRO A 82 -29.45 -11.19 -29.19
C PRO A 82 -29.49 -11.96 -30.52
N GLN A 83 -28.54 -12.88 -30.74
CA GLN A 83 -28.53 -13.76 -31.90
C GLN A 83 -29.75 -14.68 -31.90
N LEU A 84 -30.07 -15.24 -30.73
CA LEU A 84 -31.21 -16.11 -30.53
C LEU A 84 -32.54 -15.37 -30.70
N ASP A 85 -32.64 -14.14 -30.19
CA ASP A 85 -33.83 -13.30 -30.36
C ASP A 85 -34.13 -13.03 -31.84
N ALA A 86 -33.11 -12.74 -32.65
CA ALA A 86 -33.26 -12.52 -34.08
C ALA A 86 -33.74 -13.80 -34.82
N GLU A 87 -33.13 -14.95 -34.50
CA GLU A 87 -33.44 -16.23 -35.16
C GLU A 87 -34.81 -16.79 -34.79
N LEU A 88 -35.23 -16.65 -33.52
CA LEU A 88 -36.59 -17.04 -33.11
C LEU A 88 -37.65 -16.16 -33.78
N SER A 89 -37.41 -14.85 -33.85
CA SER A 89 -38.30 -13.92 -34.54
C SER A 89 -38.41 -14.25 -36.04
N ALA A 90 -37.30 -14.58 -36.70
CA ALA A 90 -37.29 -15.02 -38.10
C ALA A 90 -38.06 -16.34 -38.31
N ALA A 91 -38.09 -17.22 -37.32
CA ALA A 91 -38.88 -18.45 -37.32
C ALA A 91 -40.35 -18.25 -36.91
N GLY A 92 -40.78 -17.01 -36.61
CA GLY A 92 -42.13 -16.70 -36.15
C GLY A 92 -42.44 -17.19 -34.73
N ILE A 93 -41.42 -17.51 -33.93
CA ILE A 93 -41.58 -17.94 -32.53
C ILE A 93 -41.50 -16.71 -31.63
N GLU A 94 -42.60 -16.42 -30.94
CA GLU A 94 -42.68 -15.28 -30.04
C GLU A 94 -41.86 -15.52 -28.75
N LYS A 95 -41.12 -14.48 -28.34
CA LYS A 95 -40.30 -14.54 -27.11
C LYS A 95 -41.20 -14.45 -25.89
N GLN A 96 -41.33 -15.56 -25.16
CA GLN A 96 -42.02 -15.62 -23.88
C GLN A 96 -41.02 -15.71 -22.72
N THR A 97 -41.25 -14.92 -21.67
CA THR A 97 -40.42 -14.94 -20.45
C THR A 97 -41.28 -15.03 -19.20
N VAL A 98 -40.88 -15.91 -18.28
CA VAL A 98 -41.48 -16.07 -16.95
C VAL A 98 -40.38 -15.89 -15.92
N ASN A 99 -40.56 -15.00 -14.93
CA ASN A 99 -39.55 -14.70 -13.91
C ASN A 99 -38.16 -14.33 -14.47
N GLY A 100 -38.11 -13.66 -15.61
CA GLY A 100 -36.86 -13.30 -16.29
C GLY A 100 -36.16 -14.44 -17.04
N LEU A 101 -36.74 -15.65 -17.04
CA LEU A 101 -36.25 -16.82 -17.77
C LEU A 101 -37.05 -17.02 -19.06
N ARG A 102 -36.36 -17.43 -20.13
CA ARG A 102 -36.99 -17.69 -21.43
C ARG A 102 -37.68 -19.05 -21.43
N VAL A 103 -38.98 -19.06 -21.70
CA VAL A 103 -39.71 -20.31 -21.95
C VAL A 103 -39.21 -20.93 -23.25
N THR A 104 -38.88 -22.22 -23.24
CA THR A 104 -38.26 -22.89 -24.39
C THR A 104 -39.09 -24.10 -24.81
N SER A 105 -39.82 -23.97 -25.93
CA SER A 105 -40.53 -25.10 -26.55
C SER A 105 -39.57 -26.05 -27.29
N PRO A 106 -40.00 -27.26 -27.69
CA PRO A 106 -39.21 -28.15 -28.53
C PRO A 106 -38.71 -27.51 -29.83
N GLU A 107 -39.57 -26.73 -30.50
CA GLU A 107 -39.23 -26.02 -31.74
C GLU A 107 -38.21 -24.91 -31.47
N ALA A 108 -38.39 -24.17 -30.37
CA ALA A 108 -37.45 -23.15 -29.95
C ALA A 108 -36.08 -23.76 -29.57
N LEU A 109 -36.05 -24.93 -28.91
CA LEU A 109 -34.81 -25.58 -28.50
C LEU A 109 -33.92 -25.96 -29.69
N ALA A 110 -34.52 -26.39 -30.81
CA ALA A 110 -33.76 -26.68 -32.02
C ALA A 110 -32.99 -25.45 -32.53
N ILE A 111 -33.62 -24.28 -32.48
CA ILE A 111 -33.01 -23.00 -32.83
C ILE A 111 -31.97 -22.59 -31.79
N VAL A 112 -32.29 -22.71 -30.49
CA VAL A 112 -31.34 -22.46 -29.39
C VAL A 112 -30.04 -23.23 -29.62
N ARG A 113 -30.13 -24.55 -29.82
CA ARG A 113 -28.96 -25.40 -30.03
C ARG A 113 -28.12 -24.94 -31.23
N ARG A 114 -28.76 -24.68 -32.37
CA ARG A 114 -28.09 -24.22 -33.59
C ARG A 114 -27.36 -22.89 -33.37
N VAL A 115 -28.04 -21.91 -32.79
CA VAL A 115 -27.50 -20.56 -32.55
C VAL A 115 -26.33 -20.60 -31.57
N PHE A 116 -26.43 -21.38 -30.51
CA PHE A 116 -25.33 -21.55 -29.55
C PHE A 116 -24.13 -22.23 -30.18
N GLN A 117 -24.31 -23.30 -30.97
CA GLN A 117 -23.23 -23.97 -31.68
C GLN A 117 -22.53 -23.04 -32.68
N GLN A 118 -23.30 -22.29 -33.48
CA GLN A 118 -22.76 -21.33 -34.45
C GLN A 118 -21.99 -20.20 -33.76
N SER A 119 -22.54 -19.66 -32.67
CA SER A 119 -21.89 -18.58 -31.90
C SER A 119 -20.61 -19.07 -31.22
N ASN A 120 -20.62 -20.31 -30.70
CA ASN A 120 -19.46 -20.94 -30.08
C ASN A 120 -18.33 -21.12 -31.11
N LEU A 121 -18.66 -21.72 -32.26
CA LEU A 121 -17.67 -21.98 -33.30
C LEU A 121 -17.10 -20.68 -33.87
N ARG A 122 -17.94 -19.67 -34.10
CA ARG A 122 -17.51 -18.32 -34.51
C ARG A 122 -16.49 -17.71 -33.54
N LEU A 123 -16.70 -17.82 -32.24
CA LEU A 123 -15.75 -17.32 -31.25
C LEU A 123 -14.44 -18.14 -31.25
N VAL A 124 -14.53 -19.46 -31.34
CA VAL A 124 -13.36 -20.34 -31.40
C VAL A 124 -12.50 -20.06 -32.64
N GLU A 125 -13.12 -19.94 -33.81
CA GLU A 125 -12.44 -19.61 -35.06
C GLU A 125 -11.78 -18.23 -35.00
N ALA A 126 -12.47 -17.22 -34.45
CA ALA A 126 -11.91 -15.89 -34.29
C ALA A 126 -10.73 -15.85 -33.31
N LEU A 127 -10.75 -16.64 -32.23
CA LEU A 127 -9.59 -16.81 -31.34
C LEU A 127 -8.41 -17.46 -32.08
N GLN A 128 -8.68 -18.51 -32.86
CA GLN A 128 -7.65 -19.20 -33.63
C GLN A 128 -7.02 -18.32 -34.73
N GLN A 129 -7.84 -17.49 -35.39
CA GLN A 129 -7.35 -16.50 -36.36
C GLN A 129 -6.45 -15.44 -35.70
N ASN A 130 -6.69 -15.11 -34.43
CA ASN A 130 -5.84 -14.22 -33.63
C ASN A 130 -4.65 -14.95 -32.96
N GLY A 131 -4.37 -16.20 -33.34
CA GLY A 131 -3.21 -16.96 -32.87
C GLY A 131 -3.39 -17.68 -31.53
N ALA A 132 -4.56 -17.60 -30.91
CA ALA A 132 -4.86 -18.34 -29.69
C ALA A 132 -5.33 -19.77 -29.98
N ARG A 133 -4.96 -20.70 -29.10
CA ARG A 133 -5.55 -22.04 -29.09
C ARG A 133 -6.88 -21.97 -28.34
N ALA A 134 -7.97 -22.36 -28.99
CA ALA A 134 -9.29 -22.45 -28.39
C ALA A 134 -9.97 -23.78 -28.77
N THR A 135 -10.74 -24.33 -27.83
CA THR A 135 -11.48 -25.60 -28.00
C THR A 135 -12.97 -25.33 -27.83
N SER A 136 -13.76 -25.76 -28.81
CA SER A 136 -15.21 -25.74 -28.74
C SER A 136 -15.72 -26.83 -27.78
N ILE A 137 -16.52 -26.43 -26.78
CA ILE A 137 -17.18 -27.34 -25.84
C ILE A 137 -18.67 -27.00 -25.81
N THR A 138 -19.46 -27.73 -26.60
CA THR A 138 -20.90 -27.45 -26.79
C THR A 138 -21.83 -28.31 -25.94
N GLY A 139 -21.30 -29.20 -25.11
CA GLY A 139 -22.05 -30.18 -24.33
C GLY A 139 -21.17 -30.95 -23.34
N GLY A 140 -21.79 -31.77 -22.50
CA GLY A 140 -21.11 -32.64 -21.52
C GLY A 140 -20.48 -31.93 -20.31
N VAL A 141 -20.70 -30.63 -20.15
CA VAL A 141 -20.22 -29.83 -18.99
C VAL A 141 -21.31 -29.70 -17.93
N PHE A 142 -22.54 -29.39 -18.32
CA PHE A 142 -23.63 -29.13 -17.38
C PHE A 142 -24.61 -30.30 -17.40
N GLU A 143 -24.69 -31.05 -16.30
CA GLU A 143 -25.76 -32.00 -16.05
C GLU A 143 -26.92 -31.23 -15.39
N ALA A 144 -28.10 -31.30 -15.99
CA ALA A 144 -29.24 -30.48 -15.62
C ALA A 144 -30.54 -31.29 -15.52
N GLU A 145 -31.43 -30.85 -14.66
CA GLU A 145 -32.81 -31.33 -14.57
C GLU A 145 -33.77 -30.27 -15.08
N TYR A 146 -35.01 -30.65 -15.41
CA TYR A 146 -36.02 -29.67 -15.80
C TYR A 146 -36.31 -28.72 -14.63
N LEU A 147 -36.20 -27.41 -14.88
CA LEU A 147 -36.57 -26.40 -13.88
C LEU A 147 -38.08 -26.43 -13.59
N GLY A 148 -38.88 -26.78 -14.60
CA GLY A 148 -40.32 -26.94 -14.50
C GLY A 148 -40.92 -27.07 -15.90
N LEU A 149 -41.24 -28.31 -16.30
CA LEU A 149 -41.63 -28.61 -17.68
C LEU A 149 -42.87 -27.85 -18.13
N ASP A 150 -43.88 -27.75 -17.26
CA ASP A 150 -45.16 -27.09 -17.58
C ASP A 150 -45.04 -25.56 -17.68
N THR A 151 -44.10 -24.96 -16.92
CA THR A 151 -43.95 -23.50 -16.83
C THR A 151 -42.90 -22.96 -17.80
N TYR A 152 -41.77 -23.64 -17.90
CA TYR A 152 -40.60 -23.16 -18.64
C TYR A 152 -40.28 -23.99 -19.88
N GLY A 153 -40.91 -25.16 -20.05
CA GLY A 153 -40.60 -26.09 -21.14
C GLY A 153 -39.24 -26.75 -20.96
N LEU A 154 -38.44 -26.80 -22.02
CA LEU A 154 -37.11 -27.41 -22.08
C LEU A 154 -36.02 -26.50 -21.50
N VAL A 155 -36.27 -25.97 -20.30
CA VAL A 155 -35.34 -25.15 -19.53
C VAL A 155 -34.80 -25.96 -18.35
N GLY A 156 -33.49 -25.91 -18.17
CA GLY A 156 -32.78 -26.71 -17.19
C GLY A 156 -32.28 -25.91 -15.99
N GLU A 157 -32.26 -26.57 -14.83
CA GLU A 157 -31.51 -26.19 -13.65
C GLU A 157 -30.28 -27.10 -13.55
N VAL A 158 -29.09 -26.51 -13.49
CA VAL A 158 -27.84 -27.28 -13.39
C VAL A 158 -27.75 -27.93 -12.02
N LYS A 159 -27.53 -29.25 -12.00
CA LYS A 159 -27.37 -30.03 -10.76
C LYS A 159 -25.94 -30.47 -10.52
N LYS A 160 -25.15 -30.61 -11.60
CA LYS A 160 -23.74 -31.00 -11.52
C LYS A 160 -22.94 -30.44 -12.68
N VAL A 161 -21.68 -30.12 -12.40
CA VAL A 161 -20.71 -29.65 -13.40
C VAL A 161 -19.65 -30.73 -13.60
N ASN A 162 -19.49 -31.18 -14.84
CA ASN A 162 -18.43 -32.10 -15.26
C ASN A 162 -17.24 -31.31 -15.82
N LEU A 163 -16.14 -31.30 -15.08
CA LEU A 163 -14.93 -30.57 -15.46
C LEU A 163 -14.05 -31.29 -16.49
N ALA A 164 -14.27 -32.59 -16.76
CA ALA A 164 -13.37 -33.37 -17.60
C ALA A 164 -13.11 -32.77 -19.00
N PRO A 165 -14.12 -32.24 -19.73
CA PRO A 165 -13.89 -31.58 -21.02
C PRO A 165 -13.05 -30.30 -20.89
N ILE A 166 -13.28 -29.53 -19.84
CA ILE A 166 -12.56 -28.27 -19.56
C ILE A 166 -11.10 -28.57 -19.26
N GLU A 167 -10.84 -29.52 -18.37
CA GLU A 167 -9.48 -29.91 -17.99
C GLU A 167 -8.70 -30.48 -19.17
N ALA A 168 -9.34 -31.23 -20.07
CA ALA A 168 -8.70 -31.72 -21.28
C ALA A 168 -8.22 -30.57 -22.18
N SER A 169 -9.05 -29.53 -22.37
CA SER A 169 -8.68 -28.32 -23.11
C SER A 169 -7.52 -27.57 -22.45
N LEU A 170 -7.59 -27.40 -21.12
CA LEU A 170 -6.56 -26.68 -20.36
C LEU A 170 -5.21 -27.42 -20.38
N ARG A 171 -5.21 -28.77 -20.30
CA ARG A 171 -3.98 -29.58 -20.46
C ARG A 171 -3.35 -29.42 -21.83
N ALA A 172 -4.16 -29.23 -22.87
CA ALA A 172 -3.68 -28.88 -24.21
C ALA A 172 -3.20 -27.42 -24.31
N GLY A 173 -3.38 -26.61 -23.27
CA GLY A 173 -3.10 -25.17 -23.25
C GLY A 173 -4.00 -24.39 -24.21
N SER A 174 -5.25 -24.84 -24.33
CA SER A 174 -6.28 -24.28 -25.20
C SER A 174 -7.41 -23.68 -24.36
N ILE A 175 -7.91 -22.50 -24.73
CA ILE A 175 -9.04 -21.82 -24.08
C ILE A 175 -10.31 -22.67 -24.29
N PRO A 176 -10.90 -23.24 -23.22
CA PRO A 176 -12.19 -23.90 -23.35
C PRO A 176 -13.29 -22.84 -23.54
N VAL A 177 -14.02 -22.94 -24.66
CA VAL A 177 -15.16 -22.06 -24.97
C VAL A 177 -16.45 -22.88 -24.84
N ILE A 178 -17.21 -22.59 -23.80
CA ILE A 178 -18.34 -23.39 -23.30
C ILE A 178 -19.67 -22.70 -23.63
N THR A 179 -20.65 -23.47 -24.10
CA THR A 179 -22.05 -23.03 -24.26
C THR A 179 -22.85 -23.20 -22.97
N SER A 180 -23.82 -22.32 -22.69
CA SER A 180 -24.79 -22.50 -21.59
C SER A 180 -25.94 -23.46 -21.97
N LEU A 181 -25.62 -24.71 -22.28
CA LEU A 181 -26.56 -25.80 -22.55
C LEU A 181 -26.36 -26.90 -21.50
N GLY A 182 -27.47 -27.42 -20.96
CA GLY A 182 -27.48 -28.53 -20.02
C GLY A 182 -27.95 -29.82 -20.66
N GLU A 183 -27.61 -30.95 -20.06
CA GLU A 183 -28.05 -32.28 -20.49
C GLU A 183 -28.65 -33.03 -19.30
N THR A 184 -29.80 -33.66 -19.49
CA THR A 184 -30.34 -34.60 -18.49
C THR A 184 -29.53 -35.90 -18.48
N ALA A 185 -29.66 -36.70 -17.43
CA ALA A 185 -29.05 -38.04 -17.38
C ALA A 185 -29.47 -38.95 -18.56
N GLY A 186 -30.64 -38.68 -19.17
CA GLY A 186 -31.13 -39.37 -20.38
C GLY A 186 -30.61 -38.79 -21.71
N GLY A 187 -29.78 -37.75 -21.68
CA GLY A 187 -29.20 -37.10 -22.87
C GLY A 187 -30.10 -36.04 -23.52
N GLN A 188 -31.21 -35.63 -22.88
CA GLN A 188 -32.03 -34.54 -23.38
C GLN A 188 -31.32 -33.20 -23.13
N ILE A 189 -31.13 -32.41 -24.18
CA ILE A 189 -30.56 -31.06 -24.08
C ILE A 189 -31.62 -30.11 -23.50
N LEU A 190 -31.20 -29.27 -22.57
CA LEU A 190 -32.01 -28.21 -21.96
C LEU A 190 -31.33 -26.86 -22.15
N ASN A 191 -32.14 -25.83 -22.35
CA ASN A 191 -31.67 -24.45 -22.34
C ASN A 191 -31.37 -24.04 -20.89
N VAL A 192 -30.20 -23.49 -20.62
CA VAL A 192 -29.79 -23.06 -19.28
C VAL A 192 -29.47 -21.57 -19.30
N ASN A 193 -29.90 -20.84 -18.27
CA ASN A 193 -29.54 -19.44 -18.11
C ASN A 193 -28.01 -19.30 -17.96
N ALA A 194 -27.39 -18.43 -18.77
CA ALA A 194 -25.94 -18.31 -18.80
C ALA A 194 -25.31 -17.81 -17.48
N ASP A 195 -26.02 -16.96 -16.72
CA ASP A 195 -25.52 -16.49 -15.43
C ASP A 195 -25.64 -17.59 -14.36
N PHE A 196 -26.69 -18.41 -14.40
CA PHE A 196 -26.80 -19.60 -13.53
C PHE A 196 -25.75 -20.65 -13.86
N ALA A 197 -25.54 -20.95 -15.14
CA ALA A 197 -24.47 -21.84 -15.58
C ALA A 197 -23.08 -21.32 -15.15
N ALA A 198 -22.85 -20.01 -15.22
CA ALA A 198 -21.61 -19.39 -14.73
C ALA A 198 -21.44 -19.60 -13.23
N ASN A 199 -22.49 -19.38 -12.45
CA ASN A 199 -22.46 -19.53 -11.00
C ASN A 199 -22.15 -20.96 -10.56
N GLU A 200 -22.77 -21.96 -11.19
CA GLU A 200 -22.48 -23.37 -10.89
C GLU A 200 -21.06 -23.76 -11.30
N LEU A 201 -20.61 -23.30 -12.47
CA LEU A 201 -19.23 -23.52 -12.93
C LEU A 201 -18.20 -22.89 -11.98
N VAL A 202 -18.46 -21.68 -11.51
CA VAL A 202 -17.59 -20.97 -10.55
C VAL A 202 -17.58 -21.66 -9.19
N GLN A 203 -18.73 -22.14 -8.71
CA GLN A 203 -18.81 -22.88 -7.45
C GLN A 203 -18.01 -24.19 -7.50
N GLU A 204 -18.02 -24.90 -8.62
CA GLU A 204 -17.23 -26.12 -8.79
C GLU A 204 -15.73 -25.83 -8.95
N LEU A 205 -15.36 -24.81 -9.74
CA LEU A 205 -13.96 -24.48 -10.03
C LEU A 205 -13.25 -23.70 -8.93
N GLN A 206 -13.98 -22.89 -8.15
CA GLN A 206 -13.44 -21.98 -7.14
C GLN A 206 -12.31 -21.07 -7.69
N PRO A 207 -12.54 -20.32 -8.80
CA PRO A 207 -11.51 -19.55 -9.49
C PRO A 207 -11.08 -18.30 -8.71
N TYR A 208 -9.86 -17.83 -8.98
CA TYR A 208 -9.34 -16.57 -8.43
C TYR A 208 -9.99 -15.34 -9.07
N LYS A 209 -10.33 -15.41 -10.36
CA LYS A 209 -10.98 -14.34 -11.09
C LYS A 209 -12.28 -14.82 -11.73
N ILE A 210 -13.36 -14.09 -11.49
CA ILE A 210 -14.61 -14.22 -12.24
C ILE A 210 -14.80 -12.93 -13.00
N ILE A 211 -14.89 -12.99 -14.32
CA ILE A 211 -14.91 -11.81 -15.17
C ILE A 211 -16.22 -11.79 -15.94
N PHE A 212 -16.99 -10.72 -15.79
CA PHE A 212 -18.17 -10.47 -16.59
C PHE A 212 -17.86 -9.40 -17.63
N LEU A 213 -17.84 -9.79 -18.91
CA LEU A 213 -17.65 -8.84 -20.00
C LEU A 213 -18.99 -8.26 -20.46
N THR A 214 -19.10 -6.93 -20.39
CA THR A 214 -20.29 -6.17 -20.78
C THR A 214 -19.91 -4.96 -21.63
N GLY A 215 -20.85 -4.44 -22.42
CA GLY A 215 -20.63 -3.19 -23.18
C GLY A 215 -20.55 -1.94 -22.30
N THR A 216 -21.19 -1.94 -21.12
CA THR A 216 -21.15 -0.82 -20.17
C THR A 216 -19.81 -0.68 -19.47
N GLY A 217 -19.02 -1.75 -19.36
CA GLY A 217 -17.67 -1.70 -18.80
C GLY A 217 -17.57 -1.65 -17.28
N GLY A 218 -18.67 -1.71 -16.55
CA GLY A 218 -18.68 -1.66 -15.09
C GLY A 218 -20.07 -1.44 -14.52
N LEU A 219 -20.12 -1.34 -13.19
CA LEU A 219 -21.23 -0.82 -12.42
C LEU A 219 -21.09 0.71 -12.33
N LEU A 220 -22.20 1.44 -12.41
CA LEU A 220 -22.20 2.89 -12.43
C LEU A 220 -22.66 3.46 -11.10
N ASP A 221 -22.07 4.56 -10.63
CA ASP A 221 -22.52 5.32 -9.46
C ASP A 221 -23.70 6.25 -9.77
N GLU A 222 -24.09 7.09 -8.81
CA GLU A 222 -25.17 8.08 -8.94
C GLU A 222 -24.89 9.08 -10.07
N GLU A 223 -23.63 9.47 -10.25
CA GLU A 223 -23.16 10.39 -11.28
C GLU A 223 -23.01 9.74 -12.67
N GLY A 224 -23.22 8.42 -12.77
CA GLY A 224 -23.07 7.65 -14.00
C GLY A 224 -21.61 7.31 -14.36
N SER A 225 -20.69 7.50 -13.42
CA SER A 225 -19.28 7.09 -13.53
C SER A 225 -19.10 5.65 -13.10
N VAL A 226 -18.04 4.98 -13.57
CA VAL A 226 -17.77 3.58 -13.19
C VAL A 226 -17.27 3.52 -11.75
N ILE A 227 -17.90 2.68 -10.94
CA ILE A 227 -17.42 2.34 -9.60
C ILE A 227 -16.17 1.47 -9.75
N ASP A 228 -15.00 1.98 -9.39
CA ASP A 228 -13.72 1.27 -9.56
C ASP A 228 -13.66 -0.03 -8.72
N SER A 229 -14.12 0.00 -7.46
CA SER A 229 -14.07 -1.16 -6.56
C SER A 229 -15.18 -1.19 -5.53
N ILE A 230 -15.59 -2.39 -5.10
CA ILE A 230 -16.57 -2.61 -4.03
C ILE A 230 -16.03 -3.68 -3.07
N ASN A 231 -15.92 -3.36 -1.77
CA ASN A 231 -15.69 -4.33 -0.70
C ASN A 231 -17.02 -4.69 -0.02
N LEU A 232 -17.51 -5.90 -0.26
CA LEU A 232 -18.83 -6.33 0.22
C LEU A 232 -18.93 -6.40 1.75
N SER A 233 -17.83 -6.69 2.46
CA SER A 233 -17.86 -6.81 3.92
C SER A 233 -18.05 -5.47 4.63
N THR A 234 -17.69 -4.36 3.98
CA THR A 234 -17.77 -3.01 4.54
C THR A 234 -18.85 -2.14 3.88
N GLU A 235 -19.10 -2.33 2.58
CA GLU A 235 -19.90 -1.38 1.78
C GLU A 235 -21.28 -1.93 1.37
N TYR A 236 -21.51 -3.24 1.46
CA TYR A 236 -22.71 -3.85 0.86
C TYR A 236 -24.04 -3.28 1.37
N ASP A 237 -24.21 -3.19 2.69
CA ASP A 237 -25.48 -2.74 3.29
C ASP A 237 -25.77 -1.28 2.95
N HIS A 238 -24.74 -0.43 2.95
CA HIS A 238 -24.88 0.97 2.55
C HIS A 238 -25.19 1.10 1.06
N LEU A 239 -24.48 0.34 0.21
CA LEU A 239 -24.64 0.37 -1.24
C LEU A 239 -26.04 -0.08 -1.65
N ILE A 240 -26.53 -1.20 -1.13
CA ILE A 240 -27.84 -1.77 -1.52
C ILE A 240 -29.03 -0.93 -1.05
N ALA A 241 -28.81 -0.06 -0.05
CA ALA A 241 -29.80 0.87 0.46
C ALA A 241 -29.90 2.16 -0.39
N GLN A 242 -28.93 2.42 -1.28
CA GLN A 242 -28.94 3.64 -2.10
C GLN A 242 -30.10 3.64 -3.12
N PRO A 243 -30.82 4.77 -3.29
CA PRO A 243 -31.96 4.85 -4.21
C PRO A 243 -31.62 4.57 -5.68
N TRP A 244 -30.41 4.91 -6.11
CA TRP A 244 -29.92 4.71 -7.48
C TRP A 244 -29.52 3.25 -7.78
N ILE A 245 -29.41 2.39 -6.75
CA ILE A 245 -29.19 0.96 -6.90
C ILE A 245 -30.53 0.23 -7.06
N HIS A 246 -31.02 0.15 -8.30
CA HIS A 246 -32.30 -0.49 -8.60
C HIS A 246 -32.26 -1.44 -9.81
N GLY A 247 -33.31 -2.27 -9.95
CA GLY A 247 -33.49 -3.15 -11.09
C GLY A 247 -32.36 -4.17 -11.27
N GLY A 248 -31.86 -4.30 -12.50
CA GLY A 248 -30.83 -5.30 -12.83
C GLY A 248 -29.49 -5.09 -12.12
N MET A 249 -29.16 -3.85 -11.74
CA MET A 249 -27.92 -3.55 -11.00
C MET A 249 -27.95 -4.16 -9.60
N LYS A 250 -29.06 -3.96 -8.88
CA LYS A 250 -29.29 -4.54 -7.56
C LYS A 250 -29.18 -6.06 -7.58
N VAL A 251 -29.89 -6.72 -8.50
CA VAL A 251 -29.85 -8.18 -8.67
C VAL A 251 -28.41 -8.65 -8.94
N LYS A 252 -27.63 -7.90 -9.72
CA LYS A 252 -26.25 -8.28 -10.04
C LYS A 252 -25.33 -8.19 -8.83
N ILE A 253 -25.46 -7.16 -8.00
CA ILE A 253 -24.67 -7.02 -6.76
C ILE A 253 -25.03 -8.15 -5.79
N GLU A 254 -26.32 -8.46 -5.61
CA GLU A 254 -26.79 -9.57 -4.76
C GLU A 254 -26.26 -10.92 -5.24
N GLN A 255 -26.28 -11.18 -6.56
CA GLN A 255 -25.73 -12.39 -7.15
C GLN A 255 -24.21 -12.50 -6.93
N ILE A 256 -23.48 -11.40 -7.14
CA ILE A 256 -22.02 -11.35 -6.93
C ILE A 256 -21.69 -11.60 -5.47
N LYS A 257 -22.46 -11.03 -4.53
CA LYS A 257 -22.30 -11.30 -3.11
C LYS A 257 -22.52 -12.77 -2.78
N SER A 258 -23.65 -13.34 -3.22
CA SER A 258 -23.95 -14.75 -3.01
C SER A 258 -22.86 -15.68 -3.55
N LEU A 259 -22.29 -15.33 -4.71
CA LEU A 259 -21.17 -16.04 -5.31
C LEU A 259 -19.90 -15.95 -4.45
N LEU A 260 -19.46 -14.73 -4.12
CA LEU A 260 -18.24 -14.48 -3.36
C LEU A 260 -18.32 -15.00 -1.92
N ASP A 261 -19.51 -15.07 -1.31
CA ASP A 261 -19.70 -15.62 0.03
C ASP A 261 -19.26 -17.09 0.13
N ARG A 262 -19.37 -17.85 -0.97
CA ARG A 262 -19.04 -19.28 -1.09
C ARG A 262 -17.64 -19.55 -1.66
N LEU A 263 -16.89 -18.50 -2.00
CA LEU A 263 -15.55 -18.58 -2.57
C LEU A 263 -14.48 -18.20 -1.54
N PRO A 264 -13.19 -18.55 -1.78
CA PRO A 264 -12.07 -18.09 -0.99
C PRO A 264 -11.97 -16.55 -1.00
N LEU A 265 -11.37 -15.98 0.05
CA LEU A 265 -11.24 -14.53 0.20
C LEU A 265 -10.45 -13.87 -0.93
N GLU A 266 -9.51 -14.61 -1.53
CA GLU A 266 -8.71 -14.11 -2.65
C GLU A 266 -9.48 -14.08 -3.99
N SER A 267 -10.67 -14.69 -4.06
CA SER A 267 -11.51 -14.64 -5.24
C SER A 267 -12.12 -13.24 -5.41
N SER A 268 -12.24 -12.82 -6.66
CA SER A 268 -12.79 -11.51 -7.00
C SER A 268 -13.60 -11.56 -8.28
N VAL A 269 -14.61 -10.72 -8.35
CA VAL A 269 -15.41 -10.50 -9.54
C VAL A 269 -14.98 -9.19 -10.20
N SER A 270 -14.67 -9.21 -11.49
CA SER A 270 -14.42 -8.01 -12.30
C SER A 270 -15.52 -7.85 -13.34
N ILE A 271 -16.07 -6.66 -13.47
CA ILE A 271 -17.01 -6.30 -14.54
C ILE A 271 -16.34 -5.23 -15.40
N THR A 272 -16.03 -5.56 -16.66
CA THR A 272 -15.26 -4.68 -17.54
C THR A 272 -15.63 -4.87 -19.01
N ARG A 273 -15.03 -4.06 -19.90
CA ARG A 273 -15.15 -4.19 -21.35
C ARG A 273 -14.07 -5.14 -21.89
N PRO A 274 -14.31 -5.80 -23.04
CA PRO A 274 -13.30 -6.64 -23.68
C PRO A 274 -11.96 -5.91 -23.91
N ALA A 275 -11.98 -4.67 -24.40
CA ALA A 275 -10.79 -3.87 -24.69
C ALA A 275 -9.97 -3.49 -23.43
N ASP A 276 -10.62 -3.49 -22.26
CA ASP A 276 -10.03 -3.07 -20.99
C ASP A 276 -9.64 -4.23 -20.08
N LEU A 277 -9.91 -5.47 -20.51
CA LEU A 277 -9.66 -6.70 -19.73
C LEU A 277 -8.23 -6.81 -19.21
N ALA A 278 -7.23 -6.52 -20.05
CA ALA A 278 -5.83 -6.57 -19.62
C ALA A 278 -5.51 -5.48 -18.57
N LYS A 279 -6.04 -4.27 -18.74
CA LYS A 279 -5.85 -3.18 -17.77
C LYS A 279 -6.50 -3.53 -16.43
N GLU A 280 -7.71 -4.10 -16.47
CA GLU A 280 -8.44 -4.56 -15.30
C GLU A 280 -7.68 -5.63 -14.51
N LEU A 281 -7.01 -6.57 -15.19
CA LEU A 281 -6.32 -7.67 -14.52
C LEU A 281 -4.90 -7.32 -14.03
N PHE A 282 -4.20 -6.40 -14.70
CA PHE A 282 -2.78 -6.15 -14.47
C PHE A 282 -2.45 -4.77 -13.89
N THR A 283 -3.45 -3.93 -13.59
CA THR A 283 -3.22 -2.61 -12.98
C THR A 283 -4.03 -2.45 -11.70
N HIS A 284 -3.54 -1.62 -10.77
CA HIS A 284 -4.26 -1.36 -9.50
C HIS A 284 -5.56 -0.59 -9.68
N LYS A 285 -5.58 0.37 -10.60
CA LYS A 285 -6.78 1.16 -10.87
C LYS A 285 -7.84 0.35 -11.61
N GLY A 286 -7.39 -0.58 -12.44
CA GLY A 286 -8.28 -1.31 -13.34
C GLY A 286 -8.94 -0.37 -14.36
N SER A 287 -9.98 -0.88 -15.01
CA SER A 287 -10.80 -0.11 -15.96
C SER A 287 -12.19 -0.75 -16.03
N GLY A 288 -12.75 -0.99 -14.86
CA GLY A 288 -14.04 -1.61 -14.63
C GLY A 288 -14.36 -1.60 -13.14
N THR A 289 -15.31 -2.44 -12.73
CA THR A 289 -15.67 -2.60 -11.33
C THR A 289 -15.12 -3.89 -10.77
N LEU A 290 -14.24 -3.77 -9.77
CA LEU A 290 -13.67 -4.88 -9.03
C LEU A 290 -14.42 -5.11 -7.72
N VAL A 291 -15.16 -6.20 -7.62
CA VAL A 291 -15.90 -6.60 -6.43
C VAL A 291 -15.17 -7.71 -5.68
N ARG A 292 -14.97 -7.53 -4.38
CA ARG A 292 -14.38 -8.51 -3.48
C ARG A 292 -15.29 -8.73 -2.28
N LYS A 293 -15.21 -9.93 -1.69
CA LYS A 293 -15.78 -10.17 -0.36
C LYS A 293 -15.15 -9.22 0.65
N GLY A 294 -13.83 -9.05 0.53
CA GLY A 294 -13.01 -8.25 1.43
C GLY A 294 -13.01 -8.81 2.85
N GLU A 295 -12.50 -8.02 3.78
CA GLU A 295 -12.43 -8.37 5.19
C GLU A 295 -13.27 -7.42 6.02
N LYS A 296 -13.80 -7.93 7.13
CA LYS A 296 -14.37 -7.07 8.17
C LYS A 296 -13.28 -6.21 8.78
N VAL A 297 -13.67 -5.00 9.19
CA VAL A 297 -12.81 -4.08 9.93
C VAL A 297 -13.20 -4.16 11.40
N LEU A 298 -12.31 -4.73 12.20
CA LEU A 298 -12.39 -4.74 13.65
C LEU A 298 -12.06 -3.35 14.17
N ARG A 299 -12.87 -2.87 15.11
CA ARG A 299 -12.68 -1.59 15.80
C ARG A 299 -12.26 -1.90 17.22
N ALA A 300 -11.21 -1.25 17.69
CA ALA A 300 -10.74 -1.40 19.05
C ALA A 300 -10.46 -0.05 19.70
N THR A 301 -10.84 0.10 20.96
CA THR A 301 -10.53 1.28 21.79
C THR A 301 -9.46 1.00 22.83
N ALA A 302 -9.11 -0.26 23.05
CA ALA A 302 -8.07 -0.67 23.98
C ALA A 302 -7.16 -1.75 23.36
N TRP A 303 -5.88 -1.73 23.74
CA TRP A 303 -4.90 -2.73 23.28
C TRP A 303 -5.30 -4.17 23.63
N SER A 304 -6.03 -4.38 24.73
CA SER A 304 -6.52 -5.69 25.17
C SER A 304 -7.55 -6.33 24.23
N GLU A 305 -8.13 -5.56 23.31
CA GLU A 305 -9.10 -6.04 22.32
C GLU A 305 -8.40 -6.58 21.05
N LEU A 306 -7.07 -6.45 20.96
CA LEU A 306 -6.27 -6.78 19.78
C LEU A 306 -5.25 -7.89 20.08
N ASP A 307 -4.94 -8.69 19.06
CA ASP A 307 -3.79 -9.59 19.05
C ASP A 307 -2.52 -8.78 18.78
N LEU A 308 -1.88 -8.31 19.86
CA LEU A 308 -0.68 -7.48 19.79
C LEU A 308 0.50 -8.17 19.07
N PRO A 309 0.78 -9.47 19.27
CA PRO A 309 1.79 -10.18 18.47
C PRO A 309 1.53 -10.10 16.96
N ARG A 310 0.30 -10.33 16.51
CA ARG A 310 -0.05 -10.22 15.07
C ARG A 310 0.04 -8.79 14.58
N LEU A 311 -0.46 -7.83 15.35
CA LEU A 311 -0.40 -6.41 15.00
C LEU A 311 1.05 -5.92 14.89
N LYS A 312 1.92 -6.34 15.82
CA LYS A 312 3.36 -6.07 15.74
C LYS A 312 3.95 -6.65 14.46
N GLY A 313 3.69 -7.92 14.14
CA GLY A 313 4.16 -8.55 12.92
C GLY A 313 3.70 -7.82 11.65
N LEU A 314 2.45 -7.37 11.61
CA LEU A 314 1.90 -6.55 10.52
C LEU A 314 2.66 -5.22 10.36
N ILE A 315 2.84 -4.48 11.46
CA ILE A 315 3.55 -3.19 11.45
C ILE A 315 4.98 -3.41 10.96
N GLU A 316 5.70 -4.35 11.56
CA GLU A 316 7.11 -4.58 11.22
C GLU A 316 7.31 -5.01 9.77
N SER A 317 6.43 -5.88 9.27
CA SER A 317 6.43 -6.30 7.87
C SER A 317 6.14 -5.14 6.91
N SER A 318 5.14 -4.31 7.23
CA SER A 318 4.72 -3.18 6.37
C SER A 318 5.77 -2.07 6.30
N PHE A 319 6.46 -1.78 7.41
CA PHE A 319 7.46 -0.71 7.47
C PHE A 319 8.90 -1.21 7.22
N GLY A 320 9.13 -2.53 7.20
CA GLY A 320 10.45 -3.13 7.01
C GLY A 320 11.42 -2.84 8.16
N ARG A 321 10.92 -2.66 9.38
CA ARG A 321 11.68 -2.27 10.59
C ARG A 321 11.05 -2.88 11.83
N THR A 322 11.87 -3.10 12.86
CA THR A 322 11.40 -3.55 14.18
C THR A 322 10.68 -2.42 14.91
N LEU A 323 9.55 -2.75 15.54
CA LEU A 323 8.80 -1.83 16.38
C LEU A 323 9.52 -1.68 17.73
N VAL A 324 9.51 -0.47 18.29
CA VAL A 324 10.11 -0.20 19.61
C VAL A 324 9.46 -1.12 20.66
N ALA A 325 10.26 -1.69 21.55
CA ALA A 325 9.87 -2.85 22.36
C ALA A 325 8.65 -2.58 23.26
N ASP A 326 8.53 -1.35 23.75
CA ASP A 326 7.50 -0.89 24.70
C ASP A 326 6.44 0.02 24.07
N TYR A 327 6.28 -0.08 22.74
CA TYR A 327 5.37 0.77 21.99
C TYR A 327 3.92 0.67 22.51
N PHE A 328 3.42 -0.54 22.77
CA PHE A 328 2.03 -0.73 23.21
C PHE A 328 1.80 -0.29 24.66
N GLU A 329 2.86 -0.30 25.47
CA GLU A 329 2.85 0.14 26.86
C GLU A 329 2.85 1.67 26.96
N LYS A 330 3.59 2.35 26.08
CA LYS A 330 3.74 3.82 26.09
C LYS A 330 2.69 4.55 25.28
N THR A 331 2.14 3.92 24.26
CA THR A 331 1.21 4.57 23.34
C THR A 331 -0.20 4.50 23.90
N THR A 332 -0.80 5.66 24.14
CA THR A 332 -2.22 5.75 24.50
C THR A 332 -3.06 5.57 23.23
N LEU A 333 -3.70 4.42 23.10
CA LEU A 333 -4.61 4.16 21.99
C LEU A 333 -5.86 5.02 22.14
N LEU A 334 -6.20 5.77 21.09
CA LEU A 334 -7.54 6.32 20.96
C LEU A 334 -8.45 5.28 20.32
N ARG A 335 -8.11 4.87 19.09
CA ARG A 335 -8.85 3.88 18.31
C ARG A 335 -7.91 3.16 17.34
N ALA A 336 -8.16 1.88 17.12
CA ALA A 336 -7.55 1.10 16.07
C ALA A 336 -8.62 0.49 15.15
N TYR A 337 -8.32 0.47 13.86
CA TYR A 337 -9.11 -0.19 12.84
C TYR A 337 -8.23 -1.25 12.19
N VAL A 338 -8.56 -2.52 12.40
CA VAL A 338 -7.73 -3.65 11.98
C VAL A 338 -8.56 -4.58 11.13
N SER A 339 -8.07 -4.95 9.95
CA SER A 339 -8.73 -5.97 9.12
C SER A 339 -8.78 -7.31 9.89
N GLU A 340 -9.84 -8.10 9.77
CA GLU A 340 -10.03 -9.35 10.55
C GLU A 340 -8.82 -10.32 10.50
N ASN A 341 -8.07 -10.34 9.40
CA ASN A 341 -6.88 -11.17 9.22
C ASN A 341 -5.55 -10.46 9.52
N TYR A 342 -5.57 -9.26 10.09
CA TYR A 342 -4.37 -8.47 10.43
C TYR A 342 -3.44 -8.23 9.22
N ARG A 343 -4.03 -7.95 8.05
CA ARG A 343 -3.28 -7.56 6.84
C ARG A 343 -3.23 -6.04 6.64
N THR A 344 -4.13 -5.31 7.29
CA THR A 344 -4.16 -3.85 7.35
C THR A 344 -4.51 -3.37 8.75
N ALA A 345 -3.87 -2.30 9.21
CA ALA A 345 -4.21 -1.61 10.45
C ALA A 345 -4.04 -0.10 10.33
N VAL A 346 -4.99 0.65 10.88
CA VAL A 346 -4.91 2.08 11.18
C VAL A 346 -4.93 2.23 12.70
N ILE A 347 -3.95 2.93 13.25
CA ILE A 347 -3.82 3.21 14.68
C ILE A 347 -3.86 4.72 14.90
N LEU A 348 -4.82 5.16 15.69
CA LEU A 348 -5.02 6.56 16.06
C LEU A 348 -4.65 6.75 17.54
N THR A 349 -3.92 7.83 17.83
CA THR A 349 -3.63 8.29 19.19
C THR A 349 -4.35 9.61 19.46
N ASP A 350 -4.60 9.88 20.73
CA ASP A 350 -5.15 11.14 21.19
C ASP A 350 -3.99 12.03 21.65
N GLU A 351 -3.68 13.05 20.85
CA GLU A 351 -2.63 14.02 21.13
C GLU A 351 -3.25 15.35 21.57
N ALA A 352 -2.51 16.17 22.31
CA ALA A 352 -3.01 17.46 22.80
C ALA A 352 -3.53 18.38 21.66
N GLU A 353 -2.96 18.20 20.47
CA GLU A 353 -3.27 18.98 19.28
C GLU A 353 -4.52 18.47 18.53
N GLY A 354 -4.88 17.20 18.71
CA GLY A 354 -6.02 16.51 18.09
C GLY A 354 -5.75 15.03 17.84
N VAL A 355 -6.62 14.39 17.05
CA VAL A 355 -6.45 12.99 16.66
C VAL A 355 -5.30 12.82 15.68
N TYR A 356 -4.33 11.98 16.03
CA TYR A 356 -3.14 11.73 15.22
C TYR A 356 -3.13 10.30 14.65
N LEU A 357 -2.79 10.16 13.38
CA LEU A 357 -2.55 8.85 12.76
C LEU A 357 -1.10 8.42 13.03
N ASP A 358 -0.93 7.52 14.00
CA ASP A 358 0.39 7.04 14.39
C ASP A 358 0.89 5.90 13.48
N LYS A 359 0.00 4.99 13.06
CA LYS A 359 0.34 3.93 12.10
C LYS A 359 -0.75 3.75 11.06
N PHE A 360 -0.31 3.61 9.82
CA PHE A 360 -1.09 2.99 8.75
C PHE A 360 -0.23 1.90 8.12
N ALA A 361 -0.54 0.65 8.45
CA ALA A 361 0.19 -0.54 8.02
C ALA A 361 -0.67 -1.34 7.04
N VAL A 362 -0.10 -1.71 5.89
CA VAL A 362 -0.75 -2.51 4.85
C VAL A 362 0.28 -3.47 4.29
N LEU A 363 0.05 -4.78 4.40
CA LEU A 363 0.92 -5.79 3.81
C LEU A 363 0.94 -5.67 2.27
N ASP A 364 2.06 -6.05 1.65
CA ASP A 364 2.25 -6.03 0.20
C ASP A 364 1.14 -6.79 -0.57
N ASP A 365 0.64 -7.90 -0.02
CA ASP A 365 -0.43 -8.70 -0.65
C ASP A 365 -1.82 -8.07 -0.52
N ALA A 366 -2.02 -7.21 0.49
CA ALA A 366 -3.24 -6.41 0.65
C ALA A 366 -3.18 -5.09 -0.14
N GLN A 367 -2.00 -4.66 -0.60
CA GLN A 367 -1.85 -3.52 -1.49
C GLN A 367 -2.42 -3.86 -2.88
N GLY A 368 -3.37 -3.06 -3.37
CA GLY A 368 -4.14 -3.38 -4.60
C GLY A 368 -5.34 -4.30 -4.39
N GLU A 369 -5.50 -4.89 -3.19
CA GLU A 369 -6.75 -5.53 -2.80
C GLU A 369 -7.87 -4.53 -2.45
N GLY A 370 -7.52 -3.25 -2.32
CA GLY A 370 -8.42 -2.21 -1.84
C GLY A 370 -8.62 -2.23 -0.33
N LEU A 371 -8.03 -3.21 0.39
CA LEU A 371 -8.19 -3.38 1.84
C LEU A 371 -7.68 -2.16 2.63
N GLY A 372 -6.53 -1.59 2.23
CA GLY A 372 -6.02 -0.34 2.80
C GLY A 372 -7.04 0.81 2.74
N ARG A 373 -7.66 1.00 1.58
CA ARG A 373 -8.70 2.02 1.36
C ARG A 373 -9.98 1.71 2.14
N ALA A 374 -10.39 0.45 2.21
CA ALA A 374 -11.56 0.05 2.98
C ALA A 374 -11.41 0.36 4.47
N VAL A 375 -10.26 0.00 5.07
CA VAL A 375 -9.98 0.32 6.49
C VAL A 375 -9.89 1.83 6.71
N TRP A 376 -9.26 2.56 5.78
CA TRP A 376 -9.18 4.03 5.81
C TRP A 376 -10.56 4.69 5.78
N ASN A 377 -11.46 4.25 4.89
CA ASN A 377 -12.79 4.81 4.76
C ASN A 377 -13.62 4.61 6.04
N VAL A 378 -13.60 3.38 6.61
CA VAL A 378 -14.26 3.09 7.89
C VAL A 378 -13.71 3.98 9.01
N MET A 379 -12.40 4.23 9.03
CA MET A 379 -11.79 5.14 10.01
C MET A 379 -12.24 6.59 9.80
N ARG A 380 -12.24 7.07 8.55
CA ARG A 380 -12.55 8.45 8.17
C ARG A 380 -14.00 8.83 8.48
N GLU A 381 -14.95 7.91 8.28
CA GLU A 381 -16.35 8.11 8.64
C GLU A 381 -16.55 8.48 10.12
N GLU A 382 -15.69 7.95 11.01
CA GLU A 382 -15.79 8.19 12.45
C GLU A 382 -14.76 9.19 12.98
N THR A 383 -13.91 9.74 12.10
CA THR A 383 -12.80 10.61 12.47
C THR A 383 -12.78 11.79 11.50
N PRO A 384 -13.62 12.81 11.72
CA PRO A 384 -13.78 13.94 10.78
C PRO A 384 -12.60 14.91 10.76
N GLN A 385 -11.74 14.89 11.78
CA GLN A 385 -10.50 15.67 11.85
C GLN A 385 -9.34 14.74 12.16
N LEU A 386 -8.28 14.81 11.35
CA LEU A 386 -7.10 13.97 11.49
C LEU A 386 -5.87 14.70 10.97
N PHE A 387 -4.75 14.52 11.64
CA PHE A 387 -3.44 14.93 11.12
C PHE A 387 -2.42 13.81 11.26
N TRP A 388 -1.40 13.83 10.40
CA TRP A 388 -0.38 12.78 10.36
C TRP A 388 0.88 13.25 9.67
N ARG A 389 1.94 12.44 9.77
CA ARG A 389 3.18 12.66 9.01
C ARG A 389 3.62 11.44 8.23
N SER A 390 4.32 11.70 7.14
CA SER A 390 4.96 10.69 6.30
C SER A 390 6.31 11.17 5.79
N ARG A 391 7.22 10.25 5.52
CA ARG A 391 8.55 10.61 4.96
C ARG A 391 8.40 11.15 3.55
N ASN A 392 9.25 12.08 3.15
CA ASN A 392 9.20 12.70 1.81
C ASN A 392 9.15 11.69 0.64
N GLY A 393 9.90 10.59 0.73
CA GLY A 393 10.00 9.55 -0.31
C GLY A 393 9.11 8.33 -0.09
N ASN A 394 8.13 8.39 0.82
CA ASN A 394 7.24 7.26 1.07
C ASN A 394 6.28 7.05 -0.12
N PRO A 395 6.22 5.85 -0.75
CA PRO A 395 5.34 5.59 -1.91
C PRO A 395 3.86 5.88 -1.66
N ILE A 396 3.38 5.71 -0.43
CA ILE A 396 1.98 5.97 -0.05
C ILE A 396 1.60 7.45 -0.10
N ASN A 397 2.56 8.38 -0.25
CA ASN A 397 2.25 9.81 -0.27
C ASN A 397 1.26 10.20 -1.37
N HIS A 398 1.23 9.49 -2.51
CA HIS A 398 0.21 9.71 -3.54
C HIS A 398 -1.21 9.50 -3.01
N PHE A 399 -1.41 8.46 -2.20
CA PHE A 399 -2.68 8.21 -1.52
C PHE A 399 -2.98 9.34 -0.52
N TYR A 400 -2.01 9.71 0.31
CA TYR A 400 -2.22 10.80 1.29
C TYR A 400 -2.56 12.14 0.64
N TYR A 401 -1.99 12.47 -0.52
CA TYR A 401 -2.37 13.68 -1.26
C TYR A 401 -3.83 13.66 -1.70
N ALA A 402 -4.36 12.51 -2.08
CA ALA A 402 -5.75 12.37 -2.50
C ALA A 402 -6.73 12.43 -1.32
N GLU A 403 -6.29 11.99 -0.14
CA GLU A 403 -7.14 11.89 1.05
C GLU A 403 -7.01 13.08 2.02
N SER A 404 -6.07 14.00 1.80
CA SER A 404 -5.85 15.18 2.63
C SER A 404 -6.51 16.43 2.06
N ASP A 405 -6.96 17.34 2.93
CA ASP A 405 -7.36 18.69 2.54
C ASP A 405 -6.13 19.60 2.32
N GLY A 406 -5.01 19.26 2.98
CA GLY A 406 -3.77 20.01 2.86
C GLY A 406 -2.55 19.23 3.30
N CYS A 407 -1.39 19.72 2.87
CA CYS A 407 -0.10 19.18 3.30
C CYS A 407 0.94 20.29 3.44
N TYR A 408 1.92 20.05 4.32
CA TYR A 408 3.07 20.92 4.53
C TYR A 408 4.36 20.10 4.58
N LYS A 409 5.37 20.52 3.82
CA LYS A 409 6.67 19.86 3.82
C LYS A 409 7.57 20.51 4.87
N GLN A 410 7.98 19.74 5.88
CA GLN A 410 8.84 20.21 6.96
C GLN A 410 10.07 19.30 7.09
N GLY A 411 11.22 19.78 6.60
CA GLY A 411 12.46 18.99 6.60
C GLY A 411 12.30 17.65 5.90
N HIS A 412 12.48 16.56 6.65
CA HIS A 412 12.38 15.17 6.16
C HIS A 412 10.96 14.59 6.18
N TRP A 413 10.01 15.29 6.82
CA TRP A 413 8.61 14.92 6.93
C TRP A 413 7.73 15.73 5.97
N LYS A 414 6.61 15.13 5.61
CA LYS A 414 5.41 15.79 5.10
C LYS A 414 4.33 15.61 6.15
N VAL A 415 3.74 16.71 6.57
CA VAL A 415 2.59 16.73 7.47
C VAL A 415 1.36 16.86 6.59
N PHE A 416 0.34 16.06 6.86
CA PHE A 416 -0.93 16.05 6.16
C PHE A 416 -2.05 16.21 7.17
N TRP A 417 -3.17 16.76 6.72
CA TRP A 417 -4.37 16.89 7.54
C TRP A 417 -5.63 16.88 6.67
N TYR A 418 -6.75 16.58 7.31
CA TYR A 418 -8.08 16.93 6.82
C TYR A 418 -8.96 17.39 7.99
N GLY A 419 -9.98 18.19 7.69
CA GLY A 419 -10.93 18.71 8.68
C GLY A 419 -10.36 19.78 9.62
N ALA A 420 -9.25 20.45 9.24
CA ALA A 420 -8.63 21.47 10.10
C ALA A 420 -9.35 22.83 10.00
N ASP A 421 -9.86 23.32 11.14
CA ASP A 421 -10.53 24.62 11.23
C ASP A 421 -9.53 25.78 11.39
N GLY A 422 -8.96 26.23 10.27
CA GLY A 422 -8.16 27.46 10.20
C GLY A 422 -6.64 27.30 10.37
N ILE A 423 -5.92 28.38 10.10
CA ILE A 423 -4.45 28.39 9.99
C ILE A 423 -3.75 28.10 11.32
N ASP A 424 -4.29 28.56 12.45
CA ASP A 424 -3.67 28.33 13.77
C ASP A 424 -3.64 26.83 14.12
N ARG A 425 -4.72 26.09 13.81
CA ARG A 425 -4.78 24.64 14.01
C ARG A 425 -3.78 23.91 13.13
N ILE A 426 -3.67 24.32 11.86
CA ILE A 426 -2.70 23.75 10.92
C ILE A 426 -1.26 23.96 11.43
N ARG A 427 -0.94 25.15 11.93
CA ARG A 427 0.37 25.45 12.52
C ARG A 427 0.66 24.48 13.68
N THR A 428 -0.30 24.29 14.57
CA THR A 428 -0.18 23.36 15.70
C THR A 428 0.10 21.92 15.26
N TYR A 429 -0.56 21.42 14.20
CA TYR A 429 -0.25 20.08 13.64
C TYR A 429 1.15 19.98 13.05
N VAL A 430 1.58 21.03 12.34
CA VAL A 430 2.92 21.10 11.75
C VAL A 430 3.98 21.12 12.86
N ASP A 431 3.75 21.87 13.93
CA ASP A 431 4.67 21.98 15.07
C ASP A 431 4.77 20.67 15.86
N HIS A 432 3.64 19.97 16.09
CA HIS A 432 3.63 18.65 16.72
C HIS A 432 4.51 17.65 15.95
N CYS A 433 4.49 17.71 14.61
CA CYS A 433 5.23 16.79 13.76
C CYS A 433 6.72 17.14 13.60
N ALA A 434 7.18 18.27 14.15
CA ALA A 434 8.52 18.81 13.98
C ALA A 434 9.59 18.08 14.81
N VAL A 435 10.87 18.28 14.45
CA VAL A 435 12.01 17.92 15.32
C VAL A 435 11.98 18.86 16.54
N PRO A 436 12.15 18.36 17.78
CA PRO A 436 11.94 19.17 18.97
C PRO A 436 12.93 20.35 19.06
N THR A 437 12.39 21.52 19.38
CA THR A 437 13.16 22.65 19.92
C THR A 437 13.39 22.39 21.40
N LEU A 438 14.64 22.49 21.87
CA LEU A 438 14.99 22.33 23.27
C LEU A 438 15.25 23.71 23.87
N THR A 439 14.52 24.09 24.91
CA THR A 439 14.58 25.44 25.50
C THR A 439 15.03 25.37 26.95
N GLY A 440 16.03 26.19 27.29
CA GLY A 440 16.48 26.48 28.65
C GLY A 440 16.49 27.98 28.92
N THR A 441 17.05 28.38 30.06
CA THR A 441 17.16 29.77 30.51
C THR A 441 18.29 30.54 29.81
N HIS A 442 19.43 29.90 29.56
CA HIS A 442 20.62 30.50 28.96
C HIS A 442 20.78 30.18 27.46
N ALA A 443 20.16 29.11 26.97
CA ALA A 443 20.29 28.61 25.62
C ALA A 443 18.99 28.00 25.10
N ARG A 444 18.79 28.12 23.78
CA ARG A 444 17.72 27.46 23.04
C ARG A 444 18.31 26.75 21.82
N LEU A 445 17.94 25.49 21.61
CA LEU A 445 18.37 24.68 20.47
C LEU A 445 17.22 24.50 19.51
N GLU A 446 17.43 24.90 18.26
CA GLU A 446 16.50 24.63 17.18
C GLU A 446 17.12 23.69 16.13
N PRO A 447 16.31 22.92 15.40
CA PRO A 447 16.79 22.18 14.24
C PRO A 447 17.52 23.12 13.27
N LEU A 448 18.69 22.70 12.78
CA LEU A 448 19.47 23.50 11.84
C LEU A 448 18.69 23.74 10.53
N GLN A 449 18.78 24.95 9.97
CA GLN A 449 18.13 25.34 8.72
C GLN A 449 19.08 26.21 7.87
N MET A 450 18.77 26.35 6.58
CA MET A 450 19.55 27.21 5.67
C MET A 450 19.50 28.70 6.07
N SER A 451 18.42 29.16 6.69
CA SER A 451 18.26 30.52 7.21
C SER A 451 19.26 30.87 8.31
N HIS A 452 19.83 29.88 9.00
CA HIS A 452 20.75 30.09 10.12
C HIS A 452 22.19 30.42 9.67
N ILE A 453 22.50 30.37 8.37
CA ILE A 453 23.86 30.53 7.84
C ILE A 453 24.47 31.87 8.26
N ASP A 454 23.74 32.97 8.12
CA ASP A 454 24.30 34.30 8.39
C ASP A 454 24.54 34.54 9.89
N GLY A 455 23.65 34.06 10.75
CA GLY A 455 23.87 34.07 12.19
C GLY A 455 25.06 33.21 12.61
N LEU A 456 25.23 32.02 12.02
CA LEU A 456 26.38 31.16 12.27
C LEU A 456 27.69 31.79 11.77
N ARG A 457 27.68 32.53 10.65
CA ARG A 457 28.84 33.32 10.21
C ARG A 457 29.18 34.41 11.22
N GLY A 458 28.17 35.12 11.73
CA GLY A 458 28.35 36.13 12.77
C GLY A 458 28.97 35.56 14.05
N ALA A 459 28.50 34.39 14.49
CA ALA A 459 29.01 33.70 15.67
C ALA A 459 30.49 33.30 15.59
N LEU A 460 31.04 33.09 14.38
CA LEU A 460 32.47 32.75 14.21
C LEU A 460 33.41 33.94 14.43
N GLY A 461 32.90 35.17 14.45
CA GLY A 461 33.71 36.38 14.67
C GLY A 461 34.85 36.53 13.65
N ASP A 462 36.07 36.73 14.13
CA ASP A 462 37.29 36.90 13.32
C ASP A 462 37.87 35.57 12.77
N GLY A 463 37.22 34.45 13.06
CA GLY A 463 37.61 33.12 12.62
C GLY A 463 38.70 32.45 13.48
N ALA A 464 39.01 32.94 14.69
CA ALA A 464 40.02 32.33 15.57
C ALA A 464 39.82 30.81 15.77
N LEU A 465 38.57 30.34 15.89
CA LEU A 465 38.24 28.92 16.05
C LEU A 465 38.51 28.08 14.80
N SER A 466 38.35 28.66 13.61
CA SER A 466 38.59 27.99 12.31
C SER A 466 40.08 27.84 11.99
N ARG A 467 40.95 28.62 12.66
CA ARG A 467 42.42 28.53 12.52
C ARG A 467 43.03 27.40 13.36
N LEU A 468 42.26 26.78 14.25
CA LEU A 468 42.71 25.66 15.06
C LEU A 468 42.75 24.38 14.22
N TRP A 469 43.95 23.96 13.79
CA TRP A 469 44.15 22.78 12.94
C TRP A 469 43.57 21.47 13.50
N TYR A 470 43.36 21.40 14.82
CA TYR A 470 42.84 20.22 15.51
C TYR A 470 41.31 20.20 15.69
N THR A 471 40.57 21.20 15.21
CA THR A 471 39.09 21.25 15.26
C THR A 471 38.48 21.11 13.87
N GLN A 472 37.17 20.85 13.80
CA GLN A 472 36.40 20.82 12.54
C GLN A 472 35.37 21.96 12.53
N VAL A 473 35.83 23.19 12.78
CA VAL A 473 35.00 24.39 12.72
C VAL A 473 35.11 24.98 11.31
N PRO A 474 33.98 25.20 10.59
CA PRO A 474 34.02 25.83 9.27
C PRO A 474 34.52 27.27 9.36
N ASP A 475 35.08 27.79 8.27
CA ASP A 475 35.29 29.23 8.13
C ASP A 475 34.00 29.92 7.61
N ALA A 476 33.96 31.25 7.67
CA ALA A 476 32.76 32.00 7.24
C ALA A 476 32.42 31.80 5.75
N LYS A 477 33.42 31.51 4.91
CA LYS A 477 33.27 31.31 3.46
C LYS A 477 32.66 29.93 3.15
N THR A 478 33.01 28.92 3.94
CA THR A 478 32.59 27.52 3.79
C THR A 478 31.32 27.17 4.58
N MET A 479 30.79 28.10 5.38
CA MET A 479 29.60 27.89 6.22
C MET A 479 28.39 27.33 5.46
N THR A 480 28.12 27.82 4.24
CA THR A 480 27.00 27.32 3.42
C THR A 480 27.17 25.82 3.11
N GLY A 481 28.36 25.41 2.68
CA GLY A 481 28.66 24.00 2.41
C GLY A 481 28.59 23.13 3.66
N TYR A 482 29.03 23.66 4.81
CA TYR A 482 28.93 22.98 6.11
C TYR A 482 27.48 22.71 6.51
N VAL A 483 26.60 23.72 6.39
CA VAL A 483 25.17 23.57 6.68
C VAL A 483 24.51 22.62 5.68
N GLN A 484 24.79 22.73 4.39
CA GLN A 484 24.26 21.82 3.37
C GLN A 484 24.66 20.36 3.62
N ALA A 485 25.93 20.10 3.96
CA ALA A 485 26.40 18.75 4.28
C ALA A 485 25.71 18.19 5.54
N ALA A 486 25.48 19.03 6.55
CA ALA A 486 24.76 18.62 7.76
C ALA A 486 23.29 18.27 7.48
N LEU A 487 22.60 19.08 6.68
CA LEU A 487 21.21 18.83 6.27
C LEU A 487 21.09 17.61 5.36
N GLN A 488 22.06 17.38 4.48
CA GLN A 488 22.12 16.18 3.64
C GLN A 488 22.30 14.92 4.49
N ALA A 489 23.24 14.93 5.45
CA ALA A 489 23.42 13.81 6.38
C ALA A 489 22.19 13.58 7.28
N GLN A 490 21.46 14.64 7.62
CA GLN A 490 20.18 14.52 8.34
C GLN A 490 19.10 13.86 7.46
N ALA A 491 19.03 14.22 6.18
CA ALA A 491 18.12 13.60 5.21
C ALA A 491 18.41 12.09 5.03
N GLU A 492 19.67 11.69 5.18
CA GLU A 492 20.10 10.29 5.18
C GLU A 492 19.89 9.57 6.53
N GLY A 493 19.37 10.26 7.55
CA GLY A 493 19.12 9.71 8.88
C GLY A 493 20.39 9.47 9.71
N LYS A 494 21.51 10.10 9.35
CA LYS A 494 22.82 9.89 10.00
C LYS A 494 23.08 10.85 11.16
N VAL A 495 22.45 12.02 11.16
CA VAL A 495 22.67 13.08 12.15
C VAL A 495 21.39 13.82 12.49
N LEU A 496 21.36 14.47 13.66
CA LEU A 496 20.35 15.45 14.04
C LEU A 496 21.03 16.77 14.44
N PRO A 497 21.13 17.74 13.50
CA PRO A 497 21.85 18.99 13.74
C PRO A 497 20.97 20.07 14.36
N PHE A 498 21.55 20.82 15.29
CA PHE A 498 20.93 21.96 15.98
C PHE A 498 21.76 23.23 15.80
N VAL A 499 21.09 24.36 15.66
CA VAL A 499 21.64 25.70 15.92
C VAL A 499 21.43 26.03 17.40
N VAL A 500 22.34 26.81 18.00
CA VAL A 500 22.23 27.25 19.38
C VAL A 500 22.05 28.76 19.44
N PHE A 501 20.98 29.18 20.10
CA PHE A 501 20.69 30.56 20.46
C PHE A 501 21.08 30.82 21.92
N ASP A 502 21.52 32.03 22.24
CA ASP A 502 21.69 32.49 23.62
C ASP A 502 20.37 33.10 24.20
N ALA A 503 20.43 33.57 25.44
CA ALA A 503 19.28 34.21 26.12
C ALA A 503 18.81 35.52 25.46
N ASN A 504 19.61 36.14 24.60
CA ASN A 504 19.26 37.33 23.83
C ASN A 504 18.76 36.98 22.41
N GLU A 505 18.44 35.71 22.17
CA GLU A 505 18.00 35.18 20.88
C GLU A 505 19.01 35.35 19.74
N GLN A 506 20.30 35.46 20.06
CA GLN A 506 21.36 35.51 19.05
C GLN A 506 21.87 34.10 18.74
N ILE A 507 22.13 33.80 17.46
CA ILE A 507 22.81 32.56 17.06
C ILE A 507 24.26 32.64 17.52
N VAL A 508 24.68 31.68 18.36
CA VAL A 508 26.01 31.67 18.99
C VAL A 508 26.82 30.41 18.72
N GLY A 509 26.22 29.41 18.04
CA GLY A 509 26.92 28.18 17.70
C GLY A 509 26.03 27.10 17.13
N THR A 510 26.56 25.88 17.06
CA THR A 510 25.87 24.68 16.59
C THR A 510 26.36 23.45 17.33
N THR A 511 25.56 22.39 17.31
CA THR A 511 25.86 21.07 17.88
C THR A 511 24.99 20.03 17.18
N ARG A 512 25.32 18.74 17.26
CA ARG A 512 24.48 17.68 16.67
C ARG A 512 24.58 16.34 17.39
N TYR A 513 23.54 15.53 17.24
CA TYR A 513 23.66 14.09 17.38
C TYR A 513 24.21 13.47 16.10
N TYR A 514 25.07 12.46 16.23
CA TYR A 514 25.64 11.66 15.14
C TYR A 514 26.03 10.27 15.65
N ASP A 515 26.49 9.38 14.76
CA ASP A 515 26.77 7.97 15.10
C ASP A 515 25.57 7.33 15.83
N LEU A 516 24.39 7.45 15.21
CA LEU A 516 23.14 6.94 15.77
C LEU A 516 23.11 5.41 15.64
N GLN A 517 23.06 4.71 16.76
CA GLN A 517 23.02 3.24 16.83
C GLN A 517 21.75 2.83 17.57
N PRO A 518 20.64 2.55 16.86
CA PRO A 518 19.40 2.13 17.50
C PRO A 518 19.51 0.75 18.15
N ASP A 519 20.30 -0.14 17.56
CA ASP A 519 20.45 -1.55 17.96
C ASP A 519 21.07 -1.69 19.37
N VAL A 520 21.94 -0.74 19.72
CA VAL A 520 22.47 -0.52 21.07
C VAL A 520 22.22 0.94 21.34
N PRO A 521 21.05 1.33 21.92
CA PRO A 521 20.56 2.71 21.98
C PRO A 521 21.65 3.69 22.41
N ARG A 522 22.36 4.24 21.44
CA ARG A 522 23.58 5.01 21.63
C ARG A 522 23.68 6.05 20.55
N LEU A 523 24.18 7.20 20.93
CA LEU A 523 24.52 8.27 20.00
C LEU A 523 25.74 9.03 20.49
N SER A 524 26.30 9.85 19.60
CA SER A 524 27.36 10.79 19.92
C SER A 524 26.86 12.23 19.88
N ILE A 525 27.33 13.07 20.80
CA ILE A 525 27.15 14.53 20.73
C ILE A 525 28.45 15.18 20.28
N GLY A 526 28.41 15.98 19.22
CA GLY A 526 29.60 16.59 18.68
C GLY A 526 29.32 17.66 17.64
N TYR A 527 30.37 18.01 16.88
CA TYR A 527 30.38 19.20 16.01
C TYR A 527 29.95 20.47 16.77
N THR A 528 30.21 20.48 18.08
CA THR A 528 29.87 21.58 18.97
C THR A 528 30.93 22.65 18.88
N TRP A 529 30.56 23.84 18.48
CA TRP A 529 31.40 25.03 18.60
C TRP A 529 30.54 26.24 18.92
N TYR A 530 31.14 27.19 19.63
CA TYR A 530 30.49 28.42 20.09
C TYR A 530 31.39 29.62 19.82
N GLY A 531 30.79 30.74 19.44
CA GLY A 531 31.47 32.03 19.33
C GLY A 531 32.14 32.43 20.64
N GLU A 532 33.20 33.23 20.55
CA GLU A 532 34.00 33.65 21.71
C GLU A 532 33.17 34.36 22.78
N SER A 533 32.16 35.13 22.36
CA SER A 533 31.25 35.91 23.22
C SER A 533 30.51 35.07 24.27
N VAL A 534 30.28 33.78 24.01
CA VAL A 534 29.56 32.88 24.93
C VAL A 534 30.43 31.77 25.50
N GLN A 535 31.74 31.81 25.27
CA GLN A 535 32.63 30.84 25.91
C GLN A 535 32.75 31.15 27.41
N ARG A 536 32.82 30.08 28.22
CA ARG A 536 32.86 30.17 29.69
C ARG A 536 31.58 30.76 30.33
N THR A 537 30.45 30.75 29.62
CA THR A 537 29.12 31.05 30.17
C THR A 537 28.33 29.76 30.44
N GLY A 538 27.07 29.90 30.90
CA GLY A 538 26.13 28.79 31.09
C GLY A 538 25.68 28.09 29.80
N VAL A 539 25.85 28.70 28.62
CA VAL A 539 25.28 28.22 27.34
C VAL A 539 25.64 26.77 27.03
N ASN A 540 26.93 26.41 27.09
CA ASN A 540 27.35 25.03 26.78
C ASN A 540 26.86 24.03 27.84
N THR A 541 26.88 24.41 29.12
CA THR A 541 26.41 23.54 30.22
C THR A 541 24.93 23.22 30.02
N GLU A 542 24.12 24.23 29.69
CA GLU A 542 22.68 24.04 29.50
C GLU A 542 22.36 23.31 28.19
N THR A 543 23.10 23.62 27.11
CA THR A 543 23.01 22.86 25.85
C THR A 543 23.24 21.37 26.11
N LYS A 544 24.27 21.01 26.88
CA LYS A 544 24.57 19.61 27.20
C LYS A 544 23.52 19.01 28.13
N LEU A 545 23.02 19.75 29.12
CA LEU A 545 21.91 19.28 29.96
C LEU A 545 20.68 18.93 29.10
N MET A 546 20.27 19.82 28.19
CA MET A 546 19.13 19.60 27.31
C MET A 546 19.33 18.40 26.38
N LEU A 547 20.48 18.33 25.70
CA LEU A 547 20.78 17.22 24.80
C LEU A 547 20.93 15.89 25.52
N LEU A 548 21.51 15.86 26.72
CA LEU A 548 21.64 14.62 27.49
C LEU A 548 20.29 14.21 28.08
N SER A 549 19.48 15.15 28.57
CA SER A 549 18.09 14.88 29.02
C SER A 549 17.27 14.29 27.88
N HIS A 550 17.32 14.89 26.69
CA HIS A 550 16.63 14.35 25.54
C HIS A 550 17.16 12.96 25.14
N ALA A 551 18.49 12.75 25.13
CA ALA A 551 19.06 11.46 24.78
C ALA A 551 18.71 10.34 25.78
N PHE A 552 18.79 10.58 27.09
CA PHE A 552 18.54 9.56 28.11
C PHE A 552 17.06 9.40 28.46
N GLU A 553 16.28 10.49 28.50
CA GLU A 553 14.91 10.47 29.03
C GLU A 553 13.85 10.38 27.93
N ARG A 554 14.18 10.76 26.69
CA ARG A 554 13.26 10.67 25.55
C ARG A 554 13.70 9.63 24.53
N LEU A 555 15.00 9.55 24.22
CA LEU A 555 15.54 8.56 23.29
C LEU A 555 16.03 7.28 23.98
N GLU A 556 16.01 7.24 25.31
CA GLU A 556 16.41 6.08 26.13
C GLU A 556 17.75 5.48 25.75
N CYS A 557 18.71 6.36 25.42
CA CYS A 557 20.06 5.94 25.13
C CYS A 557 20.67 5.29 26.37
N LEU A 558 21.24 4.10 26.22
CA LEU A 558 22.06 3.43 27.24
C LEU A 558 23.40 4.14 27.42
N SER A 559 23.88 4.80 26.36
CA SER A 559 25.16 5.53 26.38
C SER A 559 25.15 6.73 25.44
N VAL A 560 25.78 7.81 25.87
CA VAL A 560 26.04 9.00 25.05
C VAL A 560 27.54 9.26 24.98
N VAL A 561 28.07 9.29 23.76
CA VAL A 561 29.51 9.42 23.50
C VAL A 561 29.87 10.87 23.15
N LEU A 562 31.02 11.34 23.64
CA LEU A 562 31.63 12.61 23.26
C LEU A 562 33.07 12.37 22.80
N GLU A 563 33.37 12.79 21.58
CA GLU A 563 34.70 12.60 20.98
C GLU A 563 35.39 13.95 20.77
N THR A 564 36.70 13.99 20.98
CA THR A 564 37.50 15.16 20.64
C THR A 564 38.92 14.78 20.22
N SER A 565 39.69 15.73 19.68
CA SER A 565 41.09 15.50 19.33
C SER A 565 41.93 15.37 20.60
N TRP A 566 42.97 14.53 20.57
CA TRP A 566 43.99 14.48 21.62
C TRP A 566 44.54 15.87 21.97
N PHE A 567 44.77 16.71 20.96
CA PHE A 567 45.31 18.07 21.10
C PHE A 567 44.27 19.11 21.55
N ASN A 568 42.98 18.79 21.56
CA ASN A 568 41.94 19.72 21.97
C ASN A 568 41.71 19.68 23.50
N PHE A 569 42.71 20.14 24.25
CA PHE A 569 42.70 20.15 25.72
C PHE A 569 41.48 20.89 26.30
N THR A 570 41.07 22.00 25.68
CA THR A 570 39.89 22.77 26.11
C THR A 570 38.62 21.92 26.07
N SER A 571 38.39 21.21 24.95
CA SER A 571 37.24 20.32 24.82
C SER A 571 37.34 19.12 25.76
N ARG A 572 38.53 18.53 25.94
CA ARG A 572 38.74 17.43 26.90
C ARG A 572 38.37 17.83 28.32
N THR A 573 38.84 19.00 28.78
CA THR A 573 38.49 19.53 30.09
C THR A 573 36.99 19.86 30.18
N ALA A 574 36.40 20.42 29.13
CA ALA A 574 34.97 20.72 29.11
C ALA A 574 34.11 19.44 29.23
N ILE A 575 34.45 18.40 28.47
CA ILE A 575 33.74 17.11 28.47
C ILE A 575 33.88 16.43 29.84
N ALA A 576 35.08 16.35 30.41
CA ALA A 576 35.30 15.77 31.73
C ALA A 576 34.50 16.51 32.82
N ARG A 577 34.37 17.85 32.73
CA ARG A 577 33.58 18.66 33.65
C ARG A 577 32.07 18.45 33.53
N LEU A 578 31.57 17.81 32.47
CA LEU A 578 30.18 17.38 32.39
C LEU A 578 29.89 16.18 33.30
N GLY A 579 30.93 15.47 33.76
CA GLY A 579 30.79 14.18 34.44
C GLY A 579 30.97 12.97 33.51
N ALA A 580 31.33 13.20 32.24
CA ALA A 580 31.66 12.13 31.31
C ALA A 580 33.00 11.46 31.68
N LYS A 581 33.05 10.14 31.58
CA LYS A 581 34.25 9.33 31.85
C LYS A 581 35.04 9.11 30.58
N GLN A 582 36.38 9.12 30.68
CA GLN A 582 37.24 8.85 29.53
C GLN A 582 37.36 7.35 29.32
N ASP A 583 36.82 6.84 28.22
CA ASP A 583 36.84 5.41 27.90
C ASP A 583 38.20 4.99 27.31
N GLY A 584 38.83 5.89 26.53
CA GLY A 584 40.11 5.59 25.92
C GLY A 584 40.56 6.57 24.85
N VAL A 585 41.67 6.22 24.20
CA VAL A 585 42.25 6.97 23.09
C VAL A 585 42.43 6.04 21.91
N LEU A 586 41.73 6.31 20.81
CA LEU A 586 41.93 5.61 19.54
C LEU A 586 43.03 6.31 18.75
N ARG A 587 44.14 5.61 18.55
CA ARG A 587 45.32 6.15 17.85
C ARG A 587 45.11 6.14 16.34
N ASN A 588 45.44 7.24 15.66
CA ASN A 588 45.28 7.41 14.21
C ASN A 588 43.86 7.05 13.68
N HIS A 589 42.83 7.24 14.50
CA HIS A 589 41.45 6.84 14.20
C HIS A 589 40.83 7.62 13.04
N ARG A 590 41.17 8.91 12.92
CA ARG A 590 40.63 9.80 11.88
C ARG A 590 41.73 10.67 11.28
N ARG A 591 41.38 11.53 10.34
CA ARG A 591 42.25 12.60 9.85
C ARG A 591 41.77 13.96 10.32
N HIS A 592 42.71 14.86 10.60
CA HIS A 592 42.46 16.29 10.73
C HIS A 592 42.09 16.91 9.38
N PRO A 593 41.53 18.14 9.34
CA PRO A 593 41.23 18.83 8.10
C PRO A 593 42.44 19.02 7.17
N ASP A 594 43.65 19.15 7.73
CA ASP A 594 44.91 19.23 7.00
C ASP A 594 45.43 17.87 6.49
N GLY A 595 44.69 16.78 6.73
CA GLY A 595 45.03 15.44 6.32
C GLY A 595 45.92 14.66 7.30
N THR A 596 46.43 15.30 8.37
CA THR A 596 47.29 14.62 9.35
C THR A 596 46.53 13.56 10.16
N PRO A 597 47.17 12.46 10.61
CA PRO A 597 46.53 11.47 11.47
C PRO A 597 46.07 12.07 12.80
N ARG A 598 44.86 11.70 13.24
CA ARG A 598 44.22 12.20 14.45
C ARG A 598 43.99 11.08 15.46
N ASP A 599 44.56 11.26 16.64
CA ASP A 599 44.17 10.53 17.85
C ASP A 599 42.83 11.08 18.40
N THR A 600 41.88 10.18 18.63
CA THR A 600 40.54 10.52 19.13
C THR A 600 40.43 10.12 20.59
N VAL A 601 40.18 11.09 21.47
CA VAL A 601 39.83 10.81 22.87
C VAL A 601 38.33 10.61 22.94
N ILE A 602 37.92 9.47 23.50
CA ILE A 602 36.53 9.07 23.64
C ILE A 602 36.13 9.21 25.11
N PHE A 603 35.01 9.88 25.33
CA PHE A 603 34.31 9.92 26.61
C PHE A 603 32.89 9.38 26.44
N SER A 604 32.33 8.85 27.52
CA SER A 604 30.93 8.49 27.57
C SER A 604 30.27 8.86 28.89
N ILE A 605 28.94 8.93 28.84
CA ILE A 605 28.04 8.86 30.00
C ILE A 605 27.11 7.69 29.73
N ILE A 606 26.83 6.88 30.74
CA ILE A 606 25.85 5.79 30.65
C ILE A 606 24.58 6.11 31.45
N ASP A 607 23.50 5.41 31.14
CA ASP A 607 22.18 5.57 31.76
C ASP A 607 22.21 5.55 33.30
N ALA A 608 22.95 4.62 33.89
CA ALA A 608 23.10 4.49 35.34
C ALA A 608 23.79 5.70 35.99
N GLU A 609 24.57 6.47 35.22
CA GLU A 609 25.27 7.67 35.68
C GLU A 609 24.45 8.94 35.46
N TRP A 610 23.45 8.89 34.57
CA TRP A 610 22.74 10.06 34.07
C TRP A 610 22.13 10.89 35.20
N GLN A 611 21.46 10.28 36.18
CA GLN A 611 20.83 11.03 37.27
C GLN A 611 21.85 11.81 38.12
N GLY A 612 23.06 11.26 38.30
CA GLY A 612 24.15 11.96 38.98
C GLY A 612 24.70 13.12 38.14
N VAL A 613 24.92 12.88 36.85
CA VAL A 613 25.37 13.88 35.89
C VAL A 613 24.36 15.03 35.76
N LYS A 614 23.06 14.74 35.66
CA LYS A 614 21.98 15.73 35.56
C LYS A 614 22.00 16.68 36.75
N ARG A 615 22.07 16.15 37.98
CA ARG A 615 22.17 16.97 39.20
C ARG A 615 23.42 17.84 39.22
N HIS A 616 24.56 17.30 38.80
CA HIS A 616 25.81 18.05 38.70
C HIS A 616 25.73 19.18 37.68
N LEU A 617 25.17 18.92 36.49
CA LEU A 617 24.96 19.95 35.46
C LEU A 617 24.00 21.04 35.95
N GLN A 618 22.90 20.67 36.63
CA GLN A 618 21.98 21.65 37.21
C GLN A 618 22.67 22.51 38.26
N HIS A 619 23.39 21.92 39.22
CA HIS A 619 24.14 22.68 40.23
C HIS A 619 25.14 23.66 39.61
N ARG A 620 25.79 23.26 38.51
CA ARG A 620 26.71 24.12 37.78
C ARG A 620 25.99 25.27 37.07
N LEU A 621 24.78 25.06 36.55
CA LEU A 621 23.96 26.13 35.97
C LEU A 621 23.50 27.10 37.05
N ASP A 622 23.07 26.60 38.20
CA ASP A 622 22.67 27.44 39.33
C ASP A 622 23.85 28.29 39.86
N SER A 623 25.09 27.83 39.66
CA SER A 623 26.32 28.59 39.97
C SER A 623 26.71 29.63 38.91
N HIS A 624 26.01 29.64 37.77
CA HIS A 624 26.16 30.60 36.68
C HIS A 624 24.99 31.61 36.59
N ALA A 625 23.95 31.42 37.42
CA ALA A 625 22.90 32.41 37.69
C ALA A 625 23.43 33.48 38.66
#